data_AF-A0A1F2TDC7-F1
#
_entry.id   AF-A0A1F2TDC7-F1
#
_cell.length_a   1.000
_cell.length_b   1.000
_cell.length_c   1.000
_cell.angle_alpha   90.00
_cell.angle_beta   90.00
_cell.angle_gamma   90.00
#
_symmetry.space_group_name_H-M   'P 1'
#
loop_
_entity.id
_entity.type
_entity.pdbx_description
1 polymer ?
#
loop_
_entity_poly.entity_id
_entity_poly.type
_entity_poly.pdbx_seq_one_letter_code
_entity_poly.pdbx_strand_id
1 'polypeptide(L)'
;MPLTSLPTLNAVLNALSALLLVTGYVFIRRKQIQFHKWCMLSALGTSTLFLTSYLFYHYHIGSRPFVGQGPIRMVYFAILISHTVLAAAIVPLVLITVRRAWKKDFKRHARIARRTLPLWLYVSVTGVVVYWMLYRL
;
A
#
# COMPACT_ATOMS: atom_id res chain seq x y z
N MET A 1 -4.01 21.81 5.85
CA MET A 1 -4.63 21.25 4.63
C MET A 1 -6.10 20.95 4.92
N PRO A 2 -7.04 21.27 4.03
CA PRO A 2 -8.45 20.91 4.24
C PRO A 2 -8.60 19.38 4.22
N LEU A 3 -9.47 18.85 5.08
CA LEU A 3 -9.67 17.41 5.24
C LEU A 3 -10.16 16.72 3.95
N THR A 4 -10.77 17.47 3.03
CA THR A 4 -11.22 17.02 1.70
C THR A 4 -10.09 16.66 0.75
N SER A 5 -8.85 17.12 0.99
CA SER A 5 -7.68 16.78 0.18
C SER A 5 -6.97 15.49 0.63
N LEU A 6 -7.30 14.97 1.82
CA LEU A 6 -6.70 13.76 2.38
C LEU A 6 -6.91 12.50 1.53
N PRO A 7 -8.08 12.27 0.89
CA PRO A 7 -8.26 11.14 -0.01
C PRO A 7 -7.32 11.18 -1.22
N THR A 8 -7.11 12.37 -1.80
CA THR A 8 -6.16 12.57 -2.91
C THR A 8 -4.73 12.34 -2.46
N LEU A 9 -4.36 12.84 -1.28
CA LEU A 9 -3.05 12.57 -0.66
C LEU A 9 -2.84 11.06 -0.45
N ASN A 10 -3.84 10.36 0.07
CA ASN A 10 -3.81 8.92 0.29
C ASN A 10 -3.61 8.13 -1.01
N ALA A 11 -4.25 8.54 -2.09
CA ALA A 11 -4.06 7.93 -3.41
C ALA A 11 -2.64 8.18 -3.94
N VAL A 12 -2.12 9.41 -3.81
CA VAL A 12 -0.75 9.75 -4.23
C VAL A 12 0.29 8.94 -3.43
N LEU A 13 0.11 8.82 -2.11
CA LEU A 13 1.01 8.05 -1.26
C LEU A 13 1.01 6.56 -1.61
N ASN A 14 -0.15 5.98 -1.93
CA ASN A 14 -0.24 4.61 -2.40
C ASN A 14 0.42 4.42 -3.78
N ALA A 15 0.18 5.33 -4.71
CA ALA A 15 0.83 5.30 -6.03
C ALA A 15 2.36 5.39 -5.90
N LEU A 16 2.84 6.29 -5.03
CA LEU A 16 4.27 6.44 -4.74
C LEU A 16 4.84 5.16 -4.10
N SER A 17 4.13 4.56 -3.15
CA SER A 17 4.53 3.27 -2.56
C SER A 17 4.63 2.17 -3.62
N ALA A 18 3.63 2.04 -4.50
CA ALA A 18 3.67 1.08 -5.61
C ALA A 18 4.89 1.29 -6.52
N LEU A 19 5.18 2.55 -6.91
CA LEU A 19 6.36 2.88 -7.72
C LEU A 19 7.68 2.54 -7.00
N LEU A 20 7.78 2.82 -5.70
CA LEU A 20 8.95 2.50 -4.89
C LEU A 20 9.15 0.98 -4.75
N LEU A 21 8.06 0.21 -4.63
CA LEU A 21 8.13 -1.26 -4.59
C LEU A 21 8.61 -1.85 -5.92
N VAL A 22 8.08 -1.35 -7.04
CA VAL A 22 8.50 -1.78 -8.39
C VAL A 22 9.96 -1.43 -8.63
N THR A 23 10.37 -0.19 -8.37
CA THR A 23 11.76 0.24 -8.55
C THR A 23 12.72 -0.50 -7.62
N GLY A 24 12.33 -0.70 -6.36
CA GLY A 24 13.08 -1.52 -5.40
C GLY A 24 13.19 -2.98 -5.82
N TYR A 25 12.18 -3.55 -6.48
CA TYR A 25 12.25 -4.88 -7.08
C TYR A 25 13.23 -4.92 -8.26
N VAL A 26 13.21 -3.92 -9.14
CA VAL A 26 14.18 -3.82 -10.24
C VAL A 26 15.62 -3.74 -9.72
N PHE A 27 15.87 -2.93 -8.68
CA PHE A 27 17.20 -2.80 -8.08
C PHE A 27 17.72 -4.12 -7.48
N ILE A 28 16.89 -4.89 -6.78
CA ILE A 28 17.35 -6.18 -6.24
C ILE A 28 17.63 -7.21 -7.34
N ARG A 29 16.87 -7.18 -8.45
CA ARG A 29 17.14 -8.01 -9.63
C ARG A 29 18.47 -7.64 -10.31
N ARG A 30 18.86 -6.36 -10.25
CA ARG A 30 20.17 -5.86 -10.69
C ARG A 30 21.28 -6.02 -9.65
N LYS A 31 21.02 -6.70 -8.52
CA LYS A 31 21.94 -6.85 -7.37
C LYS A 31 22.39 -5.52 -6.75
N GLN A 32 21.66 -4.43 -7.00
CA GLN A 32 21.93 -3.11 -6.45
C GLN A 32 21.28 -2.98 -5.07
N ILE A 33 21.90 -3.60 -4.06
CA ILE A 33 21.32 -3.77 -2.72
C ILE A 33 21.08 -2.43 -2.03
N GLN A 34 21.98 -1.45 -2.20
CA GLN A 34 21.84 -0.15 -1.53
C GLN A 34 20.59 0.60 -2.02
N PHE A 35 20.39 0.69 -3.34
CA PHE A 35 19.21 1.32 -3.91
C PHE A 35 17.93 0.56 -3.57
N HIS A 36 17.96 -0.78 -3.57
CA HIS A 36 16.84 -1.58 -3.07
C HIS A 36 16.44 -1.19 -1.63
N LYS A 37 17.42 -1.07 -0.72
CA LYS A 37 17.15 -0.67 0.68
C LYS A 37 16.49 0.70 0.77
N TRP A 38 17.04 1.69 0.06
CA TRP A 38 16.45 3.04 0.01
C TRP A 38 15.00 3.00 -0.46
N CYS A 39 14.71 2.33 -1.58
CA CYS A 39 13.35 2.18 -2.08
C CYS A 39 12.41 1.49 -1.09
N MET A 40 12.85 0.40 -0.43
CA MET A 40 12.02 -0.33 0.53
C MET A 40 11.73 0.49 1.80
N LEU A 41 12.72 1.26 2.29
CA LEU A 41 12.53 2.15 3.44
C LEU A 41 11.62 3.34 3.09
N SER A 42 11.77 3.92 1.90
CA SER A 42 10.86 4.95 1.40
C SER A 42 9.44 4.42 1.19
N ALA A 43 9.28 3.19 0.66
CA ALA A 43 7.98 2.54 0.50
C ALA A 43 7.32 2.28 1.87
N LEU A 44 8.10 1.86 2.86
CA LEU A 44 7.63 1.72 4.24
C LEU A 44 7.17 3.07 4.80
N GLY A 45 7.99 4.11 4.69
CA GLY A 45 7.65 5.45 5.19
C GLY A 45 6.40 6.03 4.56
N THR A 46 6.27 5.92 3.23
CA THR A 46 5.08 6.37 2.48
C THR A 46 3.82 5.57 2.84
N SER A 47 3.95 4.26 3.04
CA SER A 47 2.83 3.41 3.47
C SER A 47 2.39 3.71 4.91
N THR A 48 3.34 3.99 5.81
CA THR A 48 3.03 4.44 7.18
C THR A 48 2.30 5.78 7.14
N LEU A 49 2.79 6.74 6.36
CA LEU A 49 2.16 8.05 6.22
C LEU A 49 0.74 7.94 5.64
N PHE A 50 0.55 7.07 4.65
CA PHE A 50 -0.77 6.73 4.11
C PHE A 50 -1.69 6.19 5.20
N LEU A 51 -1.24 5.19 5.98
CA LEU A 51 -2.06 4.58 7.01
C LEU A 51 -2.46 5.60 8.08
N THR A 52 -1.52 6.42 8.54
CA THR A 52 -1.80 7.50 9.51
C THR A 52 -2.81 8.50 8.95
N SER A 53 -2.62 8.96 7.70
CA SER A 53 -3.53 9.90 7.06
C SER A 53 -4.93 9.31 6.81
N TYR A 54 -5.01 8.05 6.41
CA TYR A 54 -6.26 7.30 6.22
C TYR A 54 -7.03 7.16 7.53
N LEU A 55 -6.39 6.69 8.60
CA LEU A 55 -7.02 6.55 9.91
C LEU A 55 -7.47 7.90 10.46
N PHE A 56 -6.67 8.95 10.28
CA PHE A 56 -7.03 10.31 10.68
C PHE A 56 -8.27 10.82 9.93
N TYR A 57 -8.32 10.66 8.60
CA TYR A 57 -9.49 11.01 7.79
C TYR A 57 -10.73 10.23 8.24
N HIS A 58 -10.60 8.92 8.43
CA HIS A 58 -11.71 8.04 8.79
C HIS A 58 -12.26 8.34 10.18
N TYR A 59 -11.40 8.69 11.14
CA TYR A 59 -11.81 9.08 12.49
C TYR A 59 -12.61 10.38 12.51
N HIS A 60 -12.29 11.35 11.65
CA HIS A 60 -12.93 12.68 11.66
C HIS A 60 -14.15 12.80 10.72
N ILE A 61 -14.10 12.18 9.54
CA ILE A 61 -15.13 12.36 8.49
C ILE A 61 -16.03 11.12 8.35
N GLY A 62 -15.58 9.96 8.85
CA GLY A 62 -16.27 8.70 8.64
C GLY A 62 -16.21 8.21 7.20
N SER A 63 -17.07 7.23 6.89
CA SER A 63 -17.12 6.58 5.58
C SER A 63 -18.01 7.34 4.62
N ARG A 64 -17.51 7.62 3.41
CA ARG A 64 -18.39 8.07 2.30
C ARG A 64 -19.07 6.86 1.66
N PRO A 65 -20.40 6.86 1.51
CA PRO A 65 -21.10 5.80 0.82
C PRO A 65 -20.76 5.83 -0.67
N PHE A 66 -20.54 4.66 -1.26
CA PHE A 66 -20.39 4.51 -2.71
C PHE A 66 -21.77 4.61 -3.37
N VAL A 67 -21.95 5.60 -4.25
CA VAL A 67 -23.26 5.96 -4.86
C VAL A 67 -23.54 5.22 -6.18
N GLY A 68 -22.53 4.55 -6.75
CA GLY A 68 -22.66 3.81 -8.01
C GLY A 68 -23.66 2.66 -7.92
N GLN A 69 -24.44 2.46 -9.00
CA GLN A 69 -25.48 1.44 -9.10
C GLN A 69 -25.11 0.37 -10.14
N GLY A 70 -25.66 -0.85 -9.99
CA GLY A 70 -25.43 -1.95 -10.93
C GLY A 70 -24.09 -2.67 -10.76
N PRO A 71 -23.54 -3.30 -11.82
CA PRO A 71 -22.36 -4.18 -11.74
C PRO A 71 -21.11 -3.51 -11.14
N ILE A 72 -20.96 -2.20 -11.32
CA ILE A 72 -19.82 -1.43 -10.80
C ILE A 72 -19.75 -1.44 -9.27
N ARG A 73 -20.89 -1.53 -8.59
CA ARG A 73 -20.97 -1.62 -7.12
C ARG A 73 -20.42 -2.94 -6.62
N MET A 74 -20.72 -4.04 -7.31
CA MET A 74 -20.17 -5.37 -6.97
C MET A 74 -18.65 -5.38 -7.13
N VAL A 75 -18.14 -4.82 -8.23
CA VAL A 75 -16.69 -4.68 -8.47
C VAL A 75 -16.03 -3.81 -7.39
N TYR A 76 -16.64 -2.68 -7.05
CA TYR A 76 -16.14 -1.78 -6.00
C TYR A 76 -16.01 -2.52 -4.66
N PHE A 77 -17.06 -3.19 -4.19
CA PHE A 77 -17.01 -3.89 -2.91
C PHE A 77 -16.08 -5.10 -2.93
N ALA A 78 -16.00 -5.84 -4.04
CA ALA A 78 -15.05 -6.93 -4.18
C ALA A 78 -13.60 -6.44 -3.99
N ILE A 79 -13.23 -5.33 -4.64
CA ILE A 79 -11.91 -4.71 -4.53
C ILE A 79 -11.71 -4.10 -3.13
N LEU A 80 -12.70 -3.39 -2.60
CA LEU A 80 -12.59 -2.73 -1.31
C LEU A 80 -12.39 -3.73 -0.16
N ILE A 81 -13.18 -4.80 -0.17
CA ILE A 81 -13.09 -5.85 0.87
C ILE A 81 -11.75 -6.56 0.75
N SER A 82 -11.35 -7.00 -0.44
CA SER A 82 -10.07 -7.68 -0.64
C SER A 82 -8.89 -6.77 -0.25
N HIS A 83 -8.90 -5.50 -0.67
CA HIS A 83 -7.91 -4.51 -0.32
C HIS A 83 -7.79 -4.36 1.20
N THR A 84 -8.91 -4.18 1.91
CA THR A 84 -8.92 -3.93 3.35
C THR A 84 -8.38 -5.14 4.14
N VAL A 85 -8.82 -6.35 3.79
CA VAL A 85 -8.35 -7.59 4.44
C VAL A 85 -6.86 -7.79 4.18
N LEU A 86 -6.40 -7.60 2.95
CA LEU A 86 -4.99 -7.75 2.60
C LEU A 86 -4.13 -6.63 3.19
N ALA A 87 -4.67 -5.41 3.33
CA ALA A 87 -4.01 -4.30 4.01
C ALA A 87 -3.78 -4.60 5.50
N ALA A 88 -4.74 -5.22 6.18
CA ALA A 88 -4.54 -5.67 7.56
C ALA A 88 -3.48 -6.78 7.64
N ALA A 89 -3.54 -7.76 6.71
CA ALA A 89 -2.60 -8.89 6.69
C ALA A 89 -1.16 -8.50 6.30
N ILE A 90 -0.97 -7.44 5.49
CA ILE A 90 0.36 -7.05 5.01
C ILE A 90 1.19 -6.36 6.08
N VAL A 91 0.57 -5.65 7.04
CA VAL A 91 1.28 -4.96 8.13
C VAL A 91 2.23 -5.89 8.90
N PRO A 92 1.78 -7.02 9.49
CA PRO A 92 2.68 -7.92 10.20
C PRO A 92 3.74 -8.54 9.27
N LEU A 93 3.38 -8.84 8.01
CA LEU A 93 4.32 -9.40 7.03
C LEU A 93 5.46 -8.42 6.72
N VAL A 94 5.16 -7.14 6.50
CA VAL A 94 6.15 -6.08 6.26
C VAL A 94 7.04 -5.91 7.48
N LEU A 95 6.47 -5.86 8.70
CA LEU A 95 7.25 -5.77 9.93
C LEU A 95 8.22 -6.95 10.11
N ILE A 96 7.77 -8.18 9.86
CA ILE A 96 8.65 -9.37 9.90
C ILE A 96 9.74 -9.27 8.82
N THR A 97 9.39 -8.81 7.61
CA THR A 97 10.32 -8.67 6.49
C THR A 97 11.44 -7.68 6.81
N VAL A 98 11.09 -6.52 7.38
CA VAL A 98 12.03 -5.47 7.80
C VAL A 98 12.87 -5.93 9.00
N ARG A 99 12.25 -6.55 10.02
CA ARG A 99 12.97 -7.09 11.18
C ARG A 99 14.04 -8.11 10.77
N ARG A 100 13.74 -8.98 9.79
CA ARG A 100 14.72 -9.94 9.25
C ARG A 100 15.86 -9.26 8.51
N ALA A 101 15.58 -8.19 7.77
CA ALA A 101 16.61 -7.38 7.12
C ALA A 101 17.54 -6.70 8.14
N TRP A 102 16.98 -6.16 9.23
CA TRP A 102 17.76 -5.55 10.32
C TRP A 102 18.65 -6.58 11.01
N LYS A 103 18.13 -7.78 11.29
CA LYS A 103 18.92 -8.91 11.83
C LYS A 103 19.96 -9.49 10.86
N LYS A 104 20.11 -8.92 9.66
CA LYS A 104 20.99 -9.42 8.58
C LYS A 104 20.68 -10.86 8.16
N ASP A 105 19.47 -11.38 8.45
CA ASP A 105 19.02 -12.72 8.03
C ASP A 105 18.40 -12.62 6.61
N PHE A 106 19.28 -12.42 5.63
CA PHE A 106 18.86 -12.20 4.23
C PHE A 106 18.21 -13.44 3.60
N LYS A 107 18.58 -14.65 4.04
CA LYS A 107 17.98 -15.90 3.55
C LYS A 107 16.50 -15.97 3.92
N ARG A 108 16.16 -15.73 5.18
CA ARG A 108 14.75 -15.72 5.62
C ARG A 108 14.01 -14.47 5.20
N HIS A 109 14.70 -13.33 5.06
CA HIS A 109 14.14 -12.12 4.47
C HIS A 109 13.67 -12.38 3.02
N ALA A 110 14.51 -12.93 2.17
CA ALA A 110 14.16 -13.21 0.77
C ALA A 110 13.00 -14.19 0.64
N ARG A 111 12.89 -15.17 1.55
CA ARG A 111 11.78 -16.13 1.56
C ARG A 111 10.43 -15.46 1.81
N ILE A 112 10.35 -14.56 2.80
CA ILE A 112 9.10 -13.85 3.11
C ILE A 112 8.84 -12.72 2.11
N ALA A 113 9.87 -12.00 1.68
CA ALA A 113 9.76 -10.89 0.73
C ALA A 113 9.10 -11.29 -0.60
N ARG A 114 9.30 -12.54 -1.06
CA ARG A 114 8.61 -13.06 -2.26
C ARG A 114 7.08 -13.13 -2.13
N ARG A 115 6.55 -13.22 -0.91
CA ARG A 115 5.11 -13.17 -0.61
C ARG A 115 4.69 -11.76 -0.22
N THR A 116 5.49 -11.06 0.57
CA THR A 116 5.22 -9.68 1.00
C THR A 116 5.14 -8.72 -0.18
N LEU A 117 6.08 -8.79 -1.14
CA LEU A 117 6.14 -7.86 -2.27
C LEU A 117 4.87 -7.83 -3.13
N PRO A 118 4.35 -8.96 -3.67
CA PRO A 118 3.13 -8.92 -4.49
C PRO A 118 1.90 -8.50 -3.69
N LEU A 119 1.79 -8.90 -2.42
CA LEU A 119 0.68 -8.47 -1.56
C LEU A 119 0.73 -6.96 -1.28
N TRP A 120 1.91 -6.44 -0.98
CA TRP A 120 2.10 -5.02 -0.72
C TRP A 120 1.80 -4.19 -1.96
N LEU A 121 2.30 -4.63 -3.12
CA LEU A 121 2.02 -3.98 -4.39
C LEU A 121 0.53 -4.04 -4.75
N TYR A 122 -0.14 -5.17 -4.52
CA TYR A 122 -1.59 -5.30 -4.72
C TYR A 122 -2.35 -4.27 -3.88
N VAL A 123 -2.07 -4.17 -2.59
CA VAL A 123 -2.73 -3.21 -1.68
C VAL A 123 -2.45 -1.78 -2.14
N SER A 124 -1.21 -1.43 -2.48
CA SER A 124 -0.87 -0.09 -2.95
C SER A 124 -1.59 0.29 -4.26
N VAL A 125 -1.67 -0.61 -5.24
CA VAL A 125 -2.37 -0.34 -6.50
C VAL A 125 -3.88 -0.24 -6.28
N THR A 126 -4.47 -1.20 -5.56
CA THR A 126 -5.92 -1.20 -5.29
C THR A 126 -6.38 -0.01 -4.46
N GLY A 127 -5.53 0.55 -3.59
CA GLY A 127 -5.84 1.80 -2.88
C GLY A 127 -6.06 2.99 -3.82
N VAL A 128 -5.27 3.08 -4.90
CA VAL A 128 -5.46 4.10 -5.94
C VAL A 128 -6.75 3.85 -6.73
N VAL A 129 -7.03 2.58 -7.06
CA VAL A 129 -8.25 2.18 -7.78
C VAL A 129 -9.50 2.52 -6.98
N VAL A 130 -9.54 2.19 -5.69
CA VAL A 130 -10.66 2.51 -4.80
C VAL A 130 -10.89 4.03 -4.74
N TYR A 131 -9.82 4.83 -4.63
CA TYR A 131 -9.94 6.28 -4.69
C TYR A 131 -10.54 6.75 -6.03
N TRP A 132 -10.03 6.24 -7.14
CA TRP A 132 -10.51 6.64 -8.46
C TRP A 132 -12.00 6.29 -8.63
N MET A 133 -12.41 5.09 -8.24
CA MET A 133 -13.82 4.68 -8.29
C MET A 133 -14.71 5.53 -7.38
N LEU A 134 -14.22 5.97 -6.22
CA LEU A 134 -15.03 6.72 -5.25
C LEU A 134 -15.13 8.22 -5.57
N TYR A 135 -14.12 8.81 -6.23
CA TYR A 135 -14.02 10.27 -6.43
C TYR A 135 -14.02 10.74 -7.89
N ARG A 136 -13.82 9.84 -8.86
CA ARG A 136 -13.71 10.19 -10.29
C ARG A 136 -14.70 9.47 -11.19
N LEU A 137 -15.41 8.46 -10.67
CA LEU A 137 -16.49 7.75 -11.32
C LEU A 137 -17.83 8.22 -10.75
#